data_AF-A0A5B9GLM3-F1
#
_entry.id   AF-A0A5B9GLM3-F1
#
_cell.length_a   1.000
_cell.length_b   1.000
_cell.length_c   1.000
_cell.angle_alpha   90.00
_cell.angle_beta   90.00
_cell.angle_gamma   90.00
#
_symmetry.space_group_name_H-M   'P 1'
#
loop_
_entity.id
_entity.type
_entity.pdbx_description
1 polymer ?
#
loop_
_entity_poly.entity_id
_entity_poly.type
_entity_poly.pdbx_seq_one_letter_code
_entity_poly.pdbx_strand_id
1 'polypeptide(L)'
;MSDILEPTHALTSQALAGFTGTVKYYRWHSGLILTDGARYIAANGAAWLIDILASVQHLPTMREEDRQFWTLKVDLEKHTAVIICTDGDKTGDGEVELYRQDIPYTDFPLKEAKLYAFSEPGIGRIVLLPSEY
;
A
#
# COMPACT_ATOMS: atom_id res chain seq x y z
N MET A 1 -23.55 -16.32 17.52
CA MET A 1 -23.30 -16.75 16.13
C MET A 1 -21.80 -16.88 16.01
N SER A 2 -21.33 -18.11 15.80
CA SER A 2 -19.91 -18.43 15.67
C SER A 2 -19.37 -17.82 14.38
N ASP A 3 -18.53 -16.79 14.49
CA ASP A 3 -17.69 -16.34 13.39
C ASP A 3 -16.73 -17.47 13.05
N ILE A 4 -17.03 -18.17 11.97
CA ILE A 4 -16.08 -19.04 11.29
C ILE A 4 -15.00 -18.09 10.79
N LEU A 5 -13.81 -18.14 11.39
CA LEU A 5 -12.62 -17.55 10.82
C LEU A 5 -12.44 -18.18 9.43
N GLU A 6 -12.87 -17.48 8.38
CA GLU A 6 -12.54 -17.89 7.02
C GLU A 6 -11.01 -18.01 6.95
N PRO A 7 -10.49 -19.11 6.37
CA PRO A 7 -9.05 -19.27 6.23
C PRO A 7 -8.51 -18.04 5.50
N THR A 8 -7.52 -17.38 6.09
CA THR A 8 -6.79 -16.27 5.47
C THR A 8 -6.43 -16.70 4.05
N HIS A 9 -7.10 -16.12 3.06
CA HIS A 9 -6.74 -16.41 1.68
C HIS A 9 -5.32 -15.89 1.51
N ALA A 10 -4.40 -16.77 1.12
CA ALA A 10 -3.03 -16.38 0.88
C ALA A 10 -3.03 -15.21 -0.11
N LEU A 11 -2.35 -14.11 0.23
CA LEU A 11 -2.15 -13.02 -0.71
C LEU A 11 -1.41 -13.57 -1.93
N THR A 12 -2.09 -13.59 -3.07
CA THR A 12 -1.52 -14.03 -4.35
C THR A 12 -1.53 -12.89 -5.35
N SER A 13 -0.56 -12.88 -6.27
CA SER A 13 -0.55 -11.90 -7.36
C SER A 13 -1.83 -11.96 -8.21
N GLN A 14 -2.42 -13.16 -8.36
CA GLN A 14 -3.67 -13.33 -9.11
C GLN A 14 -4.87 -12.73 -8.38
N ALA A 15 -4.96 -12.91 -7.05
CA ALA A 15 -6.01 -12.25 -6.26
C ALA A 15 -5.90 -10.73 -6.35
N LEU A 16 -4.68 -10.18 -6.23
CA LEU A 16 -4.44 -8.73 -6.32
C LEU A 16 -4.75 -8.17 -7.72
N ALA A 17 -4.41 -8.89 -8.78
CA ALA A 17 -4.74 -8.48 -10.16
C ALA A 17 -6.25 -8.51 -10.47
N GLY A 18 -7.04 -9.22 -9.68
CA GLY A 18 -8.50 -9.31 -9.83
C GLY A 18 -9.26 -8.05 -9.41
N PHE A 19 -8.61 -7.13 -8.70
CA PHE A 19 -9.20 -5.84 -8.33
C PHE A 19 -9.06 -4.87 -9.51
N THR A 20 -10.17 -4.63 -10.21
CA THR A 20 -10.27 -3.70 -11.33
C THR A 20 -11.28 -2.61 -11.02
N GLY A 21 -10.80 -1.39 -10.79
CA GLY A 21 -11.60 -0.27 -10.33
C GLY A 21 -12.00 -0.38 -8.85
N THR A 22 -12.55 0.72 -8.32
CA THR A 22 -12.96 0.83 -6.91
C THR A 22 -14.48 0.81 -6.78
N VAL A 23 -15.01 -0.09 -5.96
CA VAL A 23 -16.45 -0.15 -5.66
C VAL A 23 -16.75 0.49 -4.31
N LYS A 24 -15.84 0.32 -3.33
CA LYS A 24 -16.01 0.84 -1.97
C LYS A 24 -14.73 1.48 -1.45
N TYR A 25 -14.94 2.44 -0.56
CA TYR A 25 -13.89 3.14 0.17
C TYR A 25 -13.97 2.81 1.65
N TYR A 26 -12.83 2.50 2.27
CA TYR A 26 -12.72 2.12 3.66
C TYR A 26 -11.82 3.11 4.39
N ARG A 27 -12.34 3.82 5.40
CA ARG A 27 -11.52 4.72 6.20
C ARG A 27 -10.46 3.94 6.98
N TRP A 28 -9.25 4.46 6.96
CA TRP A 28 -8.13 4.02 7.80
C TRP A 28 -7.65 5.22 8.64
N HIS A 29 -6.67 5.01 9.52
CA HIS A 29 -6.13 6.09 10.33
C HIS A 29 -5.21 7.01 9.50
N SER A 30 -4.78 8.13 10.09
CA SER A 30 -3.94 9.16 9.46
C SER A 30 -4.53 9.76 8.16
N GLY A 31 -5.85 9.75 8.01
CA GLY A 31 -6.53 10.30 6.84
C GLY A 31 -6.43 9.44 5.57
N LEU A 32 -5.96 8.21 5.68
CA LEU A 32 -5.94 7.26 4.58
C LEU A 32 -7.34 6.67 4.31
N ILE A 33 -7.62 6.39 3.05
CA ILE A 33 -8.86 5.77 2.59
C ILE A 33 -8.48 4.64 1.64
N LEU A 34 -8.84 3.41 1.94
CA LEU A 34 -8.43 2.25 1.15
C LEU A 34 -9.52 1.92 0.12
N THR A 35 -9.12 1.53 -1.08
CA THR A 35 -9.97 0.84 -2.06
C THR A 35 -10.16 -0.63 -1.67
N ASP A 36 -10.96 -1.37 -2.45
CA ASP A 36 -11.21 -2.79 -2.21
C ASP A 36 -9.90 -3.61 -2.21
N GLY A 37 -9.00 -3.36 -3.17
CA GLY A 37 -7.72 -4.05 -3.26
C GLY A 37 -6.76 -3.73 -2.11
N ALA A 38 -6.61 -2.45 -1.76
CA ALA A 38 -5.79 -2.04 -0.62
C ALA A 38 -6.35 -2.56 0.72
N ARG A 39 -7.68 -2.54 0.87
CA ARG A 39 -8.36 -3.12 2.04
C ARG A 39 -8.16 -4.63 2.12
N TYR A 40 -8.14 -5.33 0.99
CA TYR A 40 -7.90 -6.77 0.91
C TYR A 40 -6.48 -7.12 1.36
N ILE A 41 -5.45 -6.35 0.96
CA ILE A 41 -4.08 -6.50 1.50
C ILE A 41 -4.09 -6.41 3.02
N ALA A 42 -4.71 -5.35 3.57
CA ALA A 42 -4.78 -5.17 5.01
C ALA A 42 -5.53 -6.32 5.72
N ALA A 43 -6.63 -6.80 5.13
CA ALA A 43 -7.45 -7.90 5.68
C ALA A 43 -6.71 -9.23 5.74
N ASN A 44 -5.77 -9.48 4.82
CA ASN A 44 -5.11 -10.77 4.64
C ASN A 44 -3.66 -10.75 5.17
N GLY A 45 -3.47 -10.18 6.37
CA GLY A 45 -2.21 -10.26 7.12
C GLY A 45 -1.19 -9.16 6.84
N ALA A 46 -1.46 -8.24 5.92
CA ALA A 46 -0.54 -7.16 5.57
C ALA A 46 -1.06 -5.76 5.97
N ALA A 47 -1.81 -5.66 7.06
CA ALA A 47 -2.23 -4.36 7.62
C ALA A 47 -1.04 -3.47 7.97
N TRP A 48 0.05 -4.07 8.45
CA TRP A 48 1.30 -3.38 8.77
C TRP A 48 1.87 -2.58 7.58
N LEU A 49 1.63 -3.04 6.34
CA LEU A 49 2.08 -2.32 5.14
C LEU A 49 1.35 -0.98 5.02
N ILE A 50 0.03 -0.99 5.24
CA ILE A 50 -0.79 0.23 5.25
C ILE A 50 -0.43 1.12 6.45
N ASP A 51 -0.11 0.53 7.60
CA ASP A 51 0.31 1.28 8.78
C ASP A 51 1.62 2.03 8.54
N ILE A 52 2.57 1.46 7.78
CA ILE A 52 3.78 2.18 7.35
C ILE A 52 3.39 3.41 6.52
N LEU A 53 2.56 3.24 5.49
CA LEU A 53 2.06 4.35 4.65
C LEU A 53 1.42 5.43 5.51
N ALA A 54 0.60 5.05 6.48
CA ALA A 54 -0.11 5.96 7.37
C ALA A 54 0.83 6.67 8.37
N SER A 55 1.88 5.98 8.83
CA SER A 55 2.80 6.50 9.84
C SER A 55 3.61 7.67 9.34
N VAL A 56 3.90 7.74 8.03
CA VAL A 56 4.80 8.74 7.45
C VAL A 56 4.10 10.00 6.95
N GLN A 57 2.76 10.05 6.95
CA GLN A 57 2.00 11.17 6.37
C GLN A 57 2.18 12.50 7.13
N HIS A 58 2.81 12.47 8.31
CA HIS A 58 3.17 13.66 9.06
C HIS A 58 4.48 14.33 8.57
N LEU A 59 5.29 13.63 7.77
CA LEU A 59 6.53 14.17 7.21
C LEU A 59 6.20 15.22 6.13
N PRO A 60 6.90 16.37 6.08
CA PRO A 60 6.64 17.41 5.08
C PRO A 60 6.72 16.89 3.64
N THR A 61 7.77 16.12 3.32
CA THR A 61 7.97 15.51 1.99
C THR A 61 6.81 14.62 1.55
N MET A 62 6.20 13.91 2.50
CA MET A 62 5.03 13.07 2.26
C MET A 62 3.75 13.89 2.10
N ARG A 63 3.57 14.90 2.96
CA ARG A 63 2.36 15.71 2.97
C ARG A 63 2.25 16.58 1.71
N GLU A 64 3.37 17.11 1.23
CA GLU A 64 3.44 17.98 0.06
C GLU A 64 3.31 17.20 -1.25
N GLU A 65 3.56 15.89 -1.24
CA GLU A 65 3.37 15.05 -2.41
C GLU A 65 1.91 14.57 -2.52
N ASP A 66 1.21 15.10 -3.53
CA ASP A 66 -0.16 14.67 -3.85
C ASP A 66 -0.18 13.25 -4.41
N ARG A 67 0.86 12.82 -5.14
CA ARG A 67 0.91 11.49 -5.76
C ARG A 67 2.09 10.66 -5.27
N GLN A 68 1.78 9.67 -4.43
CA GLN A 68 2.79 8.78 -3.85
C GLN A 68 2.73 7.40 -4.51
N PHE A 69 3.88 6.88 -4.94
CA PHE A 69 4.01 5.57 -5.56
C PHE A 69 4.84 4.66 -4.67
N TRP A 70 4.18 3.68 -4.05
CA TRP A 70 4.78 2.78 -3.06
C TRP A 70 5.12 1.44 -3.69
N THR A 71 6.35 0.98 -3.46
CA THR A 71 6.81 -0.36 -3.84
C THR A 71 7.42 -1.05 -2.63
N LEU A 72 6.85 -2.19 -2.25
CA LEU A 72 7.43 -3.15 -1.31
C LEU A 72 8.19 -4.21 -2.12
N LYS A 73 9.48 -4.39 -1.86
CA LYS A 73 10.30 -5.47 -2.42
C LYS A 73 10.70 -6.43 -1.31
N VAL A 74 10.44 -7.72 -1.49
CA VAL A 74 10.63 -8.76 -0.47
C VAL A 74 11.67 -9.77 -0.94
N ASP A 75 12.66 -10.03 -0.08
CA ASP A 75 13.55 -11.19 -0.16
C ASP A 75 12.86 -12.34 0.57
N LEU A 76 12.23 -13.25 -0.19
CA LEU A 76 11.48 -14.38 0.36
C LEU A 76 12.39 -15.43 1.03
N GLU A 77 13.69 -15.46 0.72
CA GLU A 77 14.62 -16.41 1.35
C GLU A 77 15.04 -15.93 2.73
N LYS A 78 15.29 -14.62 2.86
CA LYS A 78 15.68 -13.98 4.14
C LYS A 78 14.51 -13.49 4.97
N HIS A 79 13.31 -13.46 4.39
CA HIS A 79 12.13 -12.84 4.98
C HIS A 79 12.35 -11.35 5.32
N THR A 80 13.18 -10.65 4.56
CA THR A 80 13.41 -9.21 4.72
C THR A 80 12.72 -8.44 3.61
N ALA A 81 12.41 -7.17 3.82
CA ALA A 81 11.87 -6.33 2.75
C ALA A 81 12.44 -4.92 2.79
N VAL A 82 12.20 -4.18 1.72
CA VAL A 82 12.36 -2.74 1.69
C VAL A 82 11.09 -2.14 1.08
N ILE A 83 10.57 -1.11 1.73
CA ILE A 83 9.49 -0.30 1.18
C ILE A 83 10.04 1.06 0.77
N ILE A 84 9.68 1.49 -0.44
CA ILE A 84 10.13 2.73 -1.07
C ILE A 84 8.90 3.48 -1.55
N CYS A 85 8.86 4.78 -1.30
CA CYS A 85 7.90 5.71 -1.90
C CYS A 85 8.63 6.65 -2.85
N THR A 86 8.10 6.84 -4.05
CA THR A 86 8.61 7.82 -5.02
C THR A 86 7.52 8.81 -5.44
N ASP A 87 7.92 9.87 -6.14
CA ASP A 87 7.03 10.87 -6.76
C ASP A 87 6.49 10.43 -8.15
N GLY A 88 6.85 9.23 -8.59
CA GLY A 88 6.40 8.66 -9.86
C GLY A 88 6.86 9.42 -11.11
N ASP A 89 8.07 9.99 -11.07
CA ASP A 89 8.67 10.71 -12.20
C ASP A 89 7.80 11.87 -12.68
N LYS A 90 7.26 12.65 -11.72
CA LYS A 90 6.34 13.74 -12.02
C LYS A 90 6.96 14.85 -12.89
N THR A 91 8.29 14.97 -12.93
CA THR A 91 9.00 15.99 -13.73
C THR A 91 9.48 15.46 -15.09
N GLY A 92 9.56 14.14 -15.28
CA GLY A 92 10.13 13.50 -16.48
C GLY A 92 11.66 13.38 -16.46
N ASP A 93 12.31 13.70 -15.33
CA ASP A 93 13.78 13.61 -15.15
C ASP A 93 14.21 12.36 -14.34
N GLY A 94 13.26 11.48 -14.04
CA GLY A 94 13.44 10.28 -13.22
C GLY A 94 12.68 10.36 -11.89
N GLU A 95 12.42 9.18 -11.31
CA GLU A 95 11.75 9.06 -10.02
C GLU A 95 12.63 9.62 -8.88
N VAL A 96 12.02 10.41 -7.99
CA VAL A 96 12.64 10.89 -6.76
C VAL A 96 12.15 10.07 -5.58
N GLU A 97 13.07 9.50 -4.79
CA GLU A 97 12.74 8.79 -3.55
C GLU A 97 12.29 9.77 -2.47
N LEU A 98 11.06 9.61 -1.98
CA LEU A 98 10.45 10.42 -0.93
C LEU A 98 10.61 9.79 0.45
N TYR A 99 10.69 8.46 0.49
CA TYR A 99 10.85 7.68 1.70
C TYR A 99 11.36 6.28 1.41
N ARG A 100 12.10 5.75 2.38
CA ARG A 100 12.60 4.40 2.38
C ARG A 100 12.60 3.85 3.81
N GLN A 101 12.18 2.60 3.94
CA GLN A 101 12.31 1.85 5.18
C GLN A 101 12.72 0.42 4.89
N ASP A 102 13.83 -0.01 5.50
CA ASP A 102 14.22 -1.41 5.53
C ASP A 102 13.39 -2.14 6.60
N ILE A 103 12.90 -3.32 6.24
CA ILE A 103 12.04 -4.16 7.05
C ILE A 103 12.84 -5.42 7.42
N PRO A 104 13.28 -5.55 8.67
CA PRO A 104 14.18 -6.63 9.08
C PRO A 104 13.51 -8.01 9.10
N TYR A 105 12.18 -8.06 9.13
CA TYR A 105 11.42 -9.29 9.01
C TYR A 105 10.00 -9.03 8.47
N THR A 106 9.51 -9.89 7.56
CA THR A 106 8.14 -9.91 7.08
C THR A 106 7.72 -11.30 6.63
N ASP A 107 6.44 -11.61 6.83
CA ASP A 107 5.76 -12.80 6.31
C ASP A 107 5.00 -12.52 5.01
N PHE A 108 5.21 -11.36 4.37
CA PHE A 108 4.56 -11.03 3.11
C PHE A 108 4.89 -12.08 2.04
N PRO A 109 3.86 -12.72 1.43
CA PRO A 109 4.10 -13.93 0.65
C PRO A 109 4.56 -13.67 -0.79
N LEU A 110 4.59 -12.41 -1.24
CA LEU A 110 4.95 -12.04 -2.62
C LEU A 110 6.29 -11.33 -2.67
N LYS A 111 7.03 -11.50 -3.76
CA LYS A 111 8.31 -10.81 -4.00
C LYS A 111 8.15 -9.29 -4.12
N GLU A 112 6.99 -8.83 -4.54
CA GLU A 112 6.70 -7.42 -4.73
C GLU A 112 5.22 -7.13 -4.47
N ALA A 113 4.94 -5.95 -3.91
CA ALA A 113 3.62 -5.32 -3.93
C ALA A 113 3.76 -3.84 -4.26
N LYS A 114 2.81 -3.32 -5.01
CA LYS A 114 2.71 -1.90 -5.35
C LYS A 114 1.38 -1.34 -4.84
N LEU A 115 1.44 -0.14 -4.30
CA LEU A 115 0.30 0.64 -3.84
C LEU A 115 0.50 2.08 -4.29
N TYR A 116 -0.55 2.74 -4.74
CA TYR A 116 -0.54 4.17 -5.01
C TYR A 116 -1.33 4.88 -3.93
N ALA A 117 -0.95 6.11 -3.58
CA ALA A 117 -1.64 6.89 -2.55
C ALA A 117 -1.80 8.35 -2.98
N PHE A 118 -3.02 8.74 -3.36
CA PHE A 118 -3.34 10.03 -3.97
C PHE A 118 -4.16 10.91 -3.05
N SER A 119 -3.71 12.15 -2.86
CA SER A 119 -4.40 13.17 -2.07
C SER A 119 -5.64 13.65 -2.83
N GLU A 120 -6.82 13.55 -2.20
CA GLU A 120 -8.08 14.07 -2.73
C GLU A 120 -8.60 15.17 -1.79
N PRO A 121 -8.65 16.43 -2.25
CA PRO A 121 -9.10 17.56 -1.44
C PRO A 121 -10.46 17.34 -0.76
N GLY A 122 -10.51 17.50 0.55
CA GLY A 122 -11.74 17.35 1.34
C GLY A 122 -12.16 15.91 1.64
N ILE A 123 -11.44 14.91 1.11
CA ILE A 123 -11.72 13.49 1.34
C ILE A 123 -10.61 12.85 2.18
N GLY A 124 -9.36 12.94 1.73
CA GLY A 124 -8.22 12.27 2.36
C GLY A 124 -7.29 11.68 1.31
N ARG A 125 -6.37 10.80 1.73
CA ARG A 125 -5.45 10.15 0.80
C ARG A 125 -5.96 8.76 0.43
N ILE A 126 -6.36 8.58 -0.82
CA ILE A 126 -6.89 7.32 -1.35
C ILE A 126 -5.72 6.39 -1.67
N VAL A 127 -5.69 5.21 -1.04
CA VAL A 127 -4.71 4.16 -1.25
C VAL A 127 -5.34 3.06 -2.09
N LEU A 128 -4.69 2.71 -3.19
CA LEU A 128 -5.22 1.79 -4.20
C LEU A 128 -4.13 0.90 -4.82
N LEU A 129 -4.54 -0.22 -5.42
CA LEU A 129 -3.66 -1.02 -6.26
C LEU A 129 -3.45 -0.36 -7.63
N PRO A 130 -2.34 -0.63 -8.34
CA PRO A 130 -2.13 -0.13 -9.69
C PRO A 130 -3.22 -0.51 -10.69
N SER A 131 -3.89 -1.65 -10.49
CA SER A 131 -5.00 -2.12 -11.34
C SER A 131 -6.33 -1.44 -11.04
N GLU A 132 -6.40 -0.64 -9.96
CA GLU A 132 -7.56 0.16 -9.58
C GLU A 132 -7.42 1.63 -10.01
N TYR A 133 -6.28 2.03 -10.57
CA TYR A 133 -5.99 3.38 -11.08
C TYR A 133 -6.44 3.58 -12.53
#